data_AF-A0AAN0K1H7-F1
#
_entry.id   AF-A0AAN0K1H7-F1
#
_cell.length_a   1.000
_cell.length_b   1.000
_cell.length_c   1.000
_cell.angle_alpha   90.00
_cell.angle_beta   90.00
_cell.angle_gamma   90.00
#
_symmetry.space_group_name_H-M   'P 1'
#
loop_
_entity.id
_entity.type
_entity.pdbx_description
1 polymer ?
#
loop_
_entity_poly.entity_id
_entity_poly.type
_entity_poly.pdbx_seq_one_letter_code
_entity_poly.pdbx_strand_id
1 'polypeptide(L)'
;MSKCVTSNLYVYYAGHSSEPLGYDDCPLKIQNKFLKSLGYDDPERIQFEGTRDDLLYMFKFVAGREENKADERVQLTCTVKFKESSPFSFWSKRFCVLCGCQLHVFSSSTPKGKPSLTLDLAGGNVIEYETKKHLYCVQIMSSKKTVFLSFDSRYDQSVWLKRAAKVVTKHPLEADLSRCSLNRLPKYLFLNKNLAALNLSHNFMLELVEDSSVAYQPEGWINDIYRFSNLKILSLSDNNLVHFPVSVCNIVTLSELDLSCNKIRVIPQDIQKLK
;
A
#
# COMPACT_ATOMS: atom_id res chain seq x y z
N MET A 1 -19.47 -34.76 7.69
CA MET A 1 -18.91 -33.65 6.89
C MET A 1 -18.65 -32.48 7.82
N SER A 2 -17.44 -32.39 8.35
CA SER A 2 -17.05 -31.40 9.35
C SER A 2 -16.86 -30.05 8.67
N LYS A 3 -17.63 -29.04 9.08
CA LYS A 3 -17.41 -27.64 8.67
C LYS A 3 -16.00 -27.24 9.12
N CYS A 4 -15.11 -26.94 8.17
CA CYS A 4 -13.87 -26.22 8.43
C CYS A 4 -14.24 -24.88 9.08
N VAL A 5 -14.08 -24.78 10.39
CA VAL A 5 -14.13 -23.50 11.10
C VAL A 5 -12.85 -22.77 10.74
N THR A 6 -12.94 -21.83 9.81
CA THR A 6 -11.85 -20.89 9.53
C THR A 6 -11.50 -20.17 10.82
N SER A 7 -10.25 -20.28 11.29
CA SER A 7 -9.83 -19.54 12.46
C SER A 7 -9.89 -18.04 12.19
N ASN A 8 -10.46 -17.29 13.14
CA ASN A 8 -10.59 -15.84 13.06
C ASN A 8 -9.36 -15.12 13.63
N LEU A 9 -8.24 -15.81 13.90
CA LEU A 9 -7.04 -15.22 14.48
C LEU A 9 -5.84 -15.55 13.59
N TYR A 10 -5.03 -14.54 13.28
CA TYR A 10 -3.87 -14.64 12.42
C TYR A 10 -2.64 -14.12 13.17
N VAL A 11 -1.48 -14.74 12.95
CA VAL A 11 -0.18 -14.22 13.37
C VAL A 11 0.49 -13.54 12.19
N TYR A 12 1.02 -12.34 12.43
CA TYR A 12 1.79 -11.56 11.47
C TYR A 12 3.22 -11.49 11.98
N TYR A 13 4.16 -11.90 11.13
CA TYR A 13 5.57 -11.66 11.31
C TYR A 13 5.97 -10.54 10.34
N ALA A 14 6.81 -9.60 10.75
CA ALA A 14 7.26 -8.50 9.90
C ALA A 14 7.81 -9.07 8.60
N GLY A 15 7.16 -8.70 7.49
CA GLY A 15 7.60 -9.09 6.16
C GLY A 15 7.28 -10.52 5.71
N HIS A 16 6.53 -11.30 6.49
CA HIS A 16 6.06 -12.63 6.06
C HIS A 16 4.54 -12.71 5.92
N SER A 17 4.07 -13.80 5.31
CA SER A 17 2.65 -14.10 5.19
C SER A 17 1.99 -14.24 6.56
N SER A 18 0.75 -13.77 6.68
CA SER A 18 -0.09 -14.05 7.83
C SER A 18 -0.43 -15.53 7.88
N GLU A 19 -0.20 -16.19 9.01
CA GLU A 19 -0.62 -17.58 9.21
C GLU A 19 -1.91 -17.61 10.04
N PRO A 20 -2.94 -18.36 9.62
CA PRO A 20 -4.11 -18.60 10.46
C PRO A 20 -3.69 -19.45 11.65
N LEU A 21 -4.08 -19.05 12.86
CA LEU A 21 -3.81 -19.80 14.07
C LEU A 21 -4.85 -20.90 14.25
N GLY A 22 -4.41 -22.13 14.40
CA GLY A 22 -5.25 -23.26 14.79
C GLY A 22 -5.72 -23.13 16.24
N TYR A 23 -6.67 -23.99 16.64
CA TYR A 23 -7.20 -24.02 18.00
C TYR A 23 -6.13 -24.41 19.04
N ASP A 24 -5.17 -25.25 18.65
CA ASP A 24 -4.10 -25.75 19.52
C ASP A 24 -2.83 -24.88 19.49
N ASP A 25 -2.83 -23.80 18.69
CA ASP A 25 -1.69 -22.92 18.60
C ASP A 25 -1.52 -22.12 19.89
N CYS A 26 -0.26 -21.98 20.32
CA CYS A 26 0.10 -21.31 21.55
C CYS A 26 0.80 -19.97 21.21
N PRO A 27 0.10 -18.82 21.29
CA PRO A 27 0.63 -17.50 20.90
C PRO A 27 2.04 -17.20 21.46
N LEU A 28 2.24 -17.46 22.76
CA LEU A 28 3.53 -17.23 23.42
C LEU A 28 4.64 -18.13 22.87
N LYS A 29 4.34 -19.39 22.53
CA LYS A 29 5.33 -20.30 21.94
C LYS A 29 5.72 -19.83 20.53
N ILE A 30 4.78 -19.30 19.78
CA ILE A 30 5.00 -18.77 18.43
C ILE A 30 5.88 -17.51 18.50
N GLN A 31 5.59 -16.58 19.41
CA GLN A 31 6.43 -15.42 19.67
C GLN A 31 7.87 -15.82 20.04
N ASN A 32 8.02 -16.76 20.96
CA ASN A 32 9.34 -17.19 21.40
C ASN A 32 10.12 -17.89 20.28
N LYS A 33 9.45 -18.63 19.40
CA LYS A 33 10.06 -19.21 18.19
C LYS A 33 10.51 -18.11 17.22
N PHE A 34 9.71 -17.07 17.04
CA PHE A 34 10.06 -15.93 16.20
C PHE A 34 11.29 -15.19 16.75
N LEU A 35 11.33 -14.87 18.04
CA LEU A 35 12.50 -14.25 18.67
C LEU A 35 13.75 -15.13 18.55
N LYS A 36 13.61 -16.46 18.72
CA LYS A 36 14.70 -17.40 18.44
C LYS A 36 15.20 -17.32 17.00
N SER A 37 14.30 -17.19 16.02
CA SER A 37 14.72 -17.04 14.61
C SER A 37 15.47 -15.73 14.32
N LEU A 38 15.34 -14.72 15.19
CA LEU A 38 16.12 -13.48 15.12
C LEU A 38 17.49 -13.59 15.81
N GLY A 39 17.82 -14.75 16.41
CA GLY A 39 19.10 -15.00 17.09
C GLY A 39 19.05 -14.84 18.62
N TYR A 40 17.87 -14.71 19.22
CA TYR A 40 17.73 -14.72 20.67
C TYR A 40 17.62 -16.16 21.18
N ASP A 41 18.73 -16.76 21.63
CA ASP A 41 18.75 -18.15 22.10
C ASP A 41 18.47 -18.31 23.60
N ASP A 42 18.76 -17.26 24.38
CA ASP A 42 18.59 -17.26 25.83
C ASP A 42 17.10 -17.06 26.25
N PRO A 43 16.52 -17.94 27.09
CA PRO A 43 15.13 -17.87 27.51
C PRO A 43 14.75 -16.59 28.26
N GLU A 44 15.64 -16.06 29.12
CA GLU A 44 15.37 -14.83 29.87
C GLU A 44 15.36 -13.63 28.95
N ARG A 45 16.30 -13.59 27.99
CA ARG A 45 16.34 -12.56 26.96
C ARG A 45 15.12 -12.60 26.06
N ILE A 46 14.66 -13.78 25.64
CA ILE A 46 13.43 -13.93 24.84
C ILE A 46 12.22 -13.36 25.61
N GLN A 47 12.11 -13.64 26.90
CA GLN A 47 11.01 -13.08 27.71
C GLN A 47 11.11 -11.55 27.81
N PHE A 48 12.31 -11.02 28.01
CA PHE A 48 12.54 -9.58 28.09
C PHE A 48 12.27 -8.85 26.76
N GLU A 49 12.76 -9.36 25.65
CA GLU A 49 12.48 -8.79 24.32
C GLU A 49 11.00 -8.95 23.95
N GLY A 50 10.39 -10.03 24.44
CA GLY A 50 8.98 -10.36 24.27
C GLY A 50 7.99 -9.35 24.86
N THR A 51 8.42 -8.51 25.80
CA THR A 51 7.56 -7.52 26.47
C THR A 51 7.70 -6.11 25.89
N ARG A 52 8.58 -5.91 24.91
CA ARG A 52 8.81 -4.57 24.36
C ARG A 52 7.67 -4.14 23.44
N ASP A 53 7.27 -2.87 23.56
CA ASP A 53 6.20 -2.29 22.75
C ASP A 53 6.53 -2.26 21.25
N ASP A 54 7.82 -2.22 20.89
CA ASP A 54 8.28 -2.23 19.50
C ASP A 54 8.15 -3.61 18.82
N LEU A 55 8.01 -4.69 19.60
CA LEU A 55 7.78 -6.03 19.07
C LEU A 55 6.47 -6.09 18.27
N LEU A 56 5.48 -5.26 18.57
CA LEU A 56 4.21 -5.17 17.83
C LEU A 56 4.40 -4.82 16.34
N TYR A 57 5.50 -4.16 15.98
CA TYR A 57 5.85 -3.87 14.59
C TYR A 57 6.48 -5.06 13.88
N MET A 58 7.03 -6.01 14.65
CA MET A 58 7.70 -7.21 14.16
C MET A 58 6.84 -8.48 14.25
N PHE A 59 5.90 -8.51 15.19
CA PHE A 59 5.14 -9.70 15.54
C PHE A 59 3.82 -9.29 16.18
N LYS A 60 2.67 -9.71 15.63
CA LYS A 60 1.36 -9.42 16.22
C LYS A 60 0.30 -10.47 15.91
N PHE A 61 -0.65 -10.61 16.83
CA PHE A 61 -1.86 -11.39 16.65
C PHE A 61 -3.02 -10.47 16.26
N VAL A 62 -3.74 -10.82 15.21
CA VAL A 62 -4.86 -10.01 14.73
C VAL A 62 -6.08 -10.87 14.47
N ALA A 63 -7.25 -10.39 14.88
CA ALA A 63 -8.51 -11.01 14.53
C ALA A 63 -8.87 -10.68 13.06
N GLY A 64 -9.08 -11.72 12.25
CA GLY A 64 -9.33 -11.62 10.80
C GLY A 64 -8.04 -11.54 9.96
N ARG A 65 -8.19 -11.73 8.66
CA ARG A 65 -7.12 -11.49 7.69
C ARG A 65 -6.99 -9.97 7.53
N GLU A 66 -5.96 -9.34 8.10
CA GLU A 66 -5.62 -7.97 7.75
C GLU A 66 -5.26 -7.95 6.26
N GLU A 67 -6.17 -7.44 5.45
CA GLU A 67 -5.77 -6.77 4.22
C GLU A 67 -4.87 -5.59 4.64
N ASN A 68 -3.67 -5.52 4.08
CA ASN A 68 -2.58 -4.59 4.41
C ASN A 68 -3.02 -3.27 5.07
N LYS A 69 -2.92 -3.15 6.40
CA LYS A 69 -3.05 -1.83 7.08
C LYS A 69 -2.00 -0.83 6.61
N ALA A 70 -0.91 -1.30 6.01
CA ALA A 70 0.06 -0.45 5.33
C ALA A 70 -0.56 0.32 4.14
N ASP A 71 -1.60 -0.22 3.49
CA ASP A 71 -2.31 0.49 2.42
C ASP A 71 -2.93 1.78 2.97
N GLU A 72 -3.56 1.78 4.15
CA GLU A 72 -4.18 2.99 4.71
C GLU A 72 -3.16 4.11 5.00
N ARG A 73 -1.89 3.74 5.27
CA ARG A 73 -0.81 4.72 5.43
C ARG A 73 -0.39 5.35 4.12
N VAL A 74 -0.51 4.63 3.02
CA VAL A 74 -0.01 5.03 1.70
C VAL A 74 -1.09 5.63 0.80
N GLN A 75 -2.31 5.12 0.90
CA GLN A 75 -3.51 5.56 0.17
C GLN A 75 -4.68 5.78 1.12
N LEU A 76 -5.53 6.75 0.80
CA LEU A 76 -6.82 6.90 1.47
C LEU A 76 -7.92 6.37 0.55
N THR A 77 -8.86 5.61 1.11
CA THR A 77 -10.04 5.15 0.39
C THR A 77 -11.29 5.47 1.19
N CYS A 78 -12.34 5.99 0.55
CA CYS A 78 -13.62 6.20 1.21
C CYS A 78 -14.78 6.21 0.22
N THR A 79 -15.99 5.96 0.71
CA THR A 79 -17.21 6.29 -0.03
C THR A 79 -17.72 7.63 0.49
N VAL A 80 -17.75 8.65 -0.37
CA VAL A 80 -18.14 10.02 0.00
C VAL A 80 -19.17 10.56 -0.97
N LYS A 81 -19.89 11.60 -0.53
CA LYS A 81 -20.68 12.41 -1.44
C LYS A 81 -19.72 13.28 -2.24
N PHE A 82 -19.75 13.14 -3.55
CA PHE A 82 -18.86 13.79 -4.49
C PHE A 82 -19.65 14.71 -5.42
N LYS A 83 -19.05 15.85 -5.78
CA LYS A 83 -19.57 16.78 -6.78
C LYS A 83 -18.43 17.47 -7.53
N GLU A 84 -18.60 17.70 -8.84
CA GLU A 84 -17.70 18.56 -9.62
C GLU A 84 -18.18 20.02 -9.61
N SER A 85 -17.26 20.96 -9.79
CA SER A 85 -17.57 22.40 -9.97
C SER A 85 -18.14 22.69 -11.38
N SER A 86 -19.17 21.95 -11.78
CA SER A 86 -19.90 22.13 -13.04
C SER A 86 -21.38 22.43 -12.74
N PRO A 87 -22.02 23.33 -13.51
CA PRO A 87 -23.42 23.70 -13.30
C PRO A 87 -24.39 22.52 -13.43
N PHE A 88 -24.01 21.48 -14.19
CA PHE A 88 -24.81 20.26 -14.37
C PHE A 88 -24.44 19.13 -13.40
N SER A 89 -23.53 19.39 -12.44
CA SER A 89 -23.07 18.37 -11.49
C SER A 89 -23.91 18.36 -10.22
N PHE A 90 -24.31 17.16 -9.82
CA PHE A 90 -25.07 16.91 -8.60
C PHE A 90 -24.26 16.05 -7.63
N TRP A 91 -24.55 16.21 -6.34
CA TRP A 91 -23.98 15.36 -5.30
C TRP A 91 -24.38 13.92 -5.53
N SER A 92 -23.39 13.03 -5.56
CA SER A 92 -23.61 11.58 -5.73
C SER A 92 -22.62 10.81 -4.87
N LYS A 93 -23.02 9.66 -4.33
CA LYS A 93 -22.10 8.80 -3.57
C LYS A 93 -21.12 8.12 -4.53
N ARG A 94 -19.83 8.30 -4.30
CA ARG A 94 -18.74 7.74 -5.12
C ARG A 94 -17.68 7.13 -4.22
N PHE A 95 -17.08 6.04 -4.67
CA PHE A 95 -15.85 5.52 -4.08
C PHE A 95 -14.69 6.36 -4.59
N CYS A 96 -13.91 6.91 -3.66
CA CYS A 96 -12.76 7.77 -3.94
C CYS A 96 -11.49 7.15 -3.38
N VAL A 97 -10.39 7.30 -4.12
CA VAL A 97 -9.06 6.86 -3.72
C VAL A 97 -8.08 8.01 -3.91
N LEU A 98 -7.35 8.35 -2.85
CA LEU A 98 -6.19 9.23 -2.93
C LEU A 98 -4.94 8.36 -2.81
N CYS A 99 -4.16 8.20 -3.88
CA CYS A 99 -2.95 7.40 -3.90
C CYS A 99 -1.85 8.12 -4.71
N GLY A 100 -0.61 8.14 -4.20
CA GLY A 100 0.46 8.95 -4.77
C GLY A 100 0.07 10.43 -4.84
N CYS A 101 0.12 11.01 -6.04
CA CYS A 101 -0.30 12.39 -6.31
C CYS A 101 -1.70 12.52 -6.94
N GLN A 102 -2.46 11.43 -7.02
CA GLN A 102 -3.69 11.35 -7.79
C GLN A 102 -4.91 11.07 -6.93
N LEU A 103 -6.01 11.76 -7.25
CA LEU A 103 -7.35 11.44 -6.79
C LEU A 103 -8.09 10.68 -7.88
N HIS A 104 -8.51 9.46 -7.58
CA HIS A 104 -9.37 8.64 -8.43
C HIS A 104 -10.78 8.61 -7.86
N VAL A 105 -11.77 8.82 -8.73
CA VAL A 105 -13.19 8.79 -8.38
C VAL A 105 -13.88 7.79 -9.29
N PHE A 106 -14.53 6.80 -8.70
CA PHE A 106 -15.24 5.75 -9.39
C PHE A 106 -16.69 6.15 -9.65
N SER A 107 -17.28 5.60 -10.71
CA SER A 107 -18.66 5.90 -11.11
C SER A 107 -19.71 5.38 -10.12
N SER A 108 -19.36 4.53 -9.17
CA SER A 108 -20.28 4.03 -8.15
C SER A 108 -19.66 4.14 -6.76
N SER A 109 -20.44 3.83 -5.72
CA SER A 109 -19.94 3.67 -4.35
C SER A 109 -19.08 2.42 -4.15
N THR A 110 -18.88 1.61 -5.19
CA THR A 110 -18.00 0.43 -5.17
C THR A 110 -16.88 0.57 -6.20
N PRO A 111 -15.64 0.14 -5.89
CA PRO A 111 -14.50 0.23 -6.80
C PRO A 111 -14.53 -0.87 -7.87
N LYS A 112 -15.58 -0.87 -8.72
CA LYS A 112 -15.68 -1.79 -9.87
C LYS A 112 -15.23 -1.08 -11.13
N GLY A 113 -14.35 -1.71 -11.90
CA GLY A 113 -13.84 -1.20 -13.17
C GLY A 113 -12.79 -0.09 -13.01
N LYS A 114 -12.67 0.78 -14.01
CA LYS A 114 -11.74 1.92 -14.00
C LYS A 114 -12.38 3.16 -13.34
N PRO A 115 -11.58 4.07 -12.76
CA PRO A 115 -12.09 5.35 -12.30
C PRO A 115 -12.78 6.13 -13.42
N SER A 116 -13.92 6.77 -13.12
CA SER A 116 -14.58 7.69 -14.05
C SER A 116 -13.88 9.05 -14.14
N LEU A 117 -13.12 9.40 -13.10
CA LEU A 117 -12.33 10.62 -13.05
C LEU A 117 -11.01 10.33 -12.34
N THR A 118 -9.92 10.84 -12.91
CA THR A 118 -8.60 10.87 -12.29
C THR A 118 -8.07 12.30 -12.35
N LEU A 119 -7.70 12.86 -11.21
CA LEU A 119 -7.12 14.19 -11.09
C LEU A 119 -5.69 14.09 -10.57
N ASP A 120 -4.77 14.77 -11.23
CA ASP A 120 -3.45 15.04 -10.68
C ASP A 120 -3.56 16.24 -9.74
N LEU A 121 -3.16 16.05 -8.50
CA LEU A 121 -3.27 17.08 -7.47
C LEU A 121 -1.98 17.89 -7.32
N ALA A 122 -0.86 17.47 -7.91
CA ALA A 122 0.41 18.20 -7.79
C ALA A 122 0.27 19.64 -8.34
N GLY A 123 0.77 20.62 -7.58
CA GLY A 123 0.63 22.05 -7.90
C GLY A 123 -0.80 22.60 -7.74
N GLY A 124 -1.74 21.80 -7.26
CA GLY A 124 -3.11 22.21 -6.94
C GLY A 124 -3.24 22.86 -5.58
N ASN A 125 -4.48 23.00 -5.11
CA ASN A 125 -4.79 23.53 -3.79
C ASN A 125 -5.96 22.76 -3.16
N VAL A 126 -5.93 22.62 -1.83
CA VAL A 126 -6.94 21.89 -1.06
C VAL A 126 -7.34 22.72 0.15
N ILE A 127 -8.63 22.98 0.30
CA ILE A 127 -9.17 23.79 1.38
C ILE A 127 -10.38 23.11 2.04
N GLU A 128 -10.64 23.47 3.29
CA GLU A 128 -11.92 23.17 3.93
C GLU A 128 -13.04 23.95 3.22
N TYR A 129 -14.18 23.32 3.09
CA TYR A 129 -15.36 23.89 2.46
C TYR A 129 -16.58 23.48 3.28
N GLU A 130 -17.58 24.35 3.39
CA GLU A 130 -18.80 24.04 4.13
C GLU A 130 -20.02 24.65 3.42
N THR A 131 -21.15 23.96 3.53
CA THR A 131 -22.45 24.45 3.08
C THR A 131 -23.51 24.11 4.11
N LYS A 132 -24.69 24.75 4.04
CA LYS A 132 -25.83 24.45 4.92
C LYS A 132 -26.20 22.96 5.00
N LYS A 133 -25.97 22.19 3.93
CA LYS A 133 -26.29 20.75 3.85
C LYS A 133 -25.10 19.82 4.03
N HIS A 134 -23.87 20.34 3.97
CA HIS A 134 -22.64 19.56 3.99
C HIS A 134 -21.60 20.31 4.82
N LEU A 135 -21.48 19.92 6.09
CA LEU A 135 -20.65 20.60 7.08
C LEU A 135 -19.19 20.12 7.09
N TYR A 136 -18.91 18.95 6.53
CA TYR A 136 -17.56 18.38 6.50
C TYR A 136 -17.16 18.18 5.04
N CYS A 137 -16.82 19.28 4.34
CA CYS A 137 -16.33 19.19 2.97
C CYS A 137 -14.85 19.55 2.82
N VAL A 138 -14.27 18.95 1.79
CA VAL A 138 -12.97 19.31 1.25
C VAL A 138 -13.17 19.73 -0.20
N GLN A 139 -12.70 20.93 -0.54
CA GLN A 139 -12.60 21.38 -1.92
C GLN A 139 -11.18 21.11 -2.42
N ILE A 140 -11.08 20.43 -3.55
CA ILE A 140 -9.81 20.08 -4.20
C ILE A 140 -9.79 20.77 -5.56
N MET A 141 -8.79 21.62 -5.77
CA MET A 141 -8.55 22.37 -6.99
C MET A 141 -7.31 21.80 -7.66
N SER A 142 -7.51 21.07 -8.77
CA SER A 142 -6.43 20.61 -9.65
C SER A 142 -6.26 21.55 -10.84
N SER A 143 -5.22 21.35 -11.65
CA SER A 143 -5.03 22.08 -12.92
C SER A 143 -6.18 21.89 -13.92
N LYS A 144 -6.95 20.79 -13.81
CA LYS A 144 -8.01 20.44 -14.76
C LYS A 144 -9.41 20.75 -14.24
N LYS A 145 -9.66 20.51 -12.97
CA LYS A 145 -11.00 20.57 -12.36
C LYS A 145 -10.94 20.93 -10.88
N THR A 146 -12.04 21.53 -10.43
CA THR A 146 -12.37 21.67 -9.01
C THR A 146 -13.44 20.66 -8.64
N VAL A 147 -13.22 19.93 -7.54
CA VAL A 147 -14.15 18.93 -7.00
C VAL A 147 -14.38 19.13 -5.52
N PHE A 148 -15.50 18.61 -5.03
CA PHE A 148 -15.93 18.69 -3.64
C PHE A 148 -16.21 17.29 -3.11
N LEU A 149 -15.61 16.97 -1.96
CA LEU A 149 -15.85 15.75 -1.20
C LEU A 149 -16.59 16.12 0.09
N SER A 150 -17.71 15.48 0.37
CA SER A 150 -18.47 15.62 1.62
C SER A 150 -18.43 14.32 2.39
N PHE A 151 -17.94 14.43 3.63
CA PHE A 151 -17.74 13.34 4.57
C PHE A 151 -18.86 13.31 5.61
N ASP A 152 -19.08 12.15 6.21
CA ASP A 152 -20.08 11.97 7.27
C ASP A 152 -19.52 12.36 8.66
N SER A 153 -18.18 12.43 8.82
CA SER A 153 -17.52 12.82 10.06
C SER A 153 -16.44 13.90 9.86
N ARG A 154 -16.22 14.74 10.88
CA ARG A 154 -15.11 15.72 10.91
C ARG A 154 -13.75 15.02 10.92
N TYR A 155 -13.66 13.84 11.53
CA TYR A 155 -12.43 13.05 11.56
C TYR A 155 -11.97 12.66 10.15
N ASP A 156 -12.84 12.04 9.36
CA ASP A 156 -12.51 11.61 7.99
C ASP A 156 -12.16 12.80 7.11
N GLN A 157 -12.93 13.88 7.21
CA GLN A 157 -12.66 15.15 6.51
C GLN A 157 -11.27 15.67 6.84
N SER A 158 -10.89 15.68 8.12
CA SER A 158 -9.59 16.20 8.57
C SER A 158 -8.43 15.32 8.11
N VAL A 159 -8.59 14.00 8.12
CA VAL A 159 -7.60 13.06 7.57
C VAL A 159 -7.39 13.31 6.08
N TRP A 160 -8.48 13.40 5.32
CA TRP A 160 -8.44 13.63 3.87
C TRP A 160 -7.87 15.00 3.52
N LEU A 161 -8.28 16.06 4.23
CA LEU A 161 -7.78 17.42 4.04
C LEU A 161 -6.25 17.46 4.24
N LYS A 162 -5.76 16.96 5.39
CA LYS A 162 -4.32 16.94 5.70
C LYS A 162 -3.52 16.15 4.66
N ARG A 163 -4.01 14.98 4.26
CA ARG A 163 -3.30 14.13 3.30
C ARG A 163 -3.29 14.72 1.91
N ALA A 164 -4.42 15.24 1.43
CA ALA A 164 -4.52 15.87 0.13
C ALA A 164 -3.69 17.16 0.06
N ALA A 165 -3.69 17.99 1.12
CA ALA A 165 -2.85 19.18 1.22
C ALA A 165 -1.34 18.85 1.21
N LYS A 166 -0.92 17.71 1.79
CA LYS A 166 0.47 17.23 1.66
C LYS A 166 0.79 16.73 0.26
N VAL A 167 -0.19 16.17 -0.44
CA VAL A 167 0.00 15.61 -1.77
C VAL A 167 0.20 16.70 -2.83
N VAL A 168 -0.50 17.83 -2.74
CA VAL A 168 -0.36 18.91 -3.74
C VAL A 168 1.05 19.50 -3.83
N THR A 169 1.87 19.35 -2.80
CA THR A 169 3.25 19.85 -2.77
C THR A 169 4.29 18.84 -3.28
N LYS A 170 3.88 17.62 -3.63
CA LYS A 170 4.77 16.56 -4.10
C LYS A 170 4.99 16.62 -5.61
N HIS A 171 6.07 16.01 -6.06
CA HIS A 171 6.32 15.83 -7.50
C HIS A 171 5.34 14.79 -8.08
N PRO A 172 4.64 15.07 -9.20
CA PRO A 172 3.57 14.21 -9.72
C PRO A 172 4.05 12.87 -10.26
N LEU A 173 5.32 12.79 -10.66
CA LEU A 173 5.93 11.61 -11.27
C LEU A 173 6.70 10.76 -10.24
N GLU A 174 6.70 11.14 -8.97
CA GLU A 174 7.46 10.45 -7.93
C GLU A 174 6.55 9.95 -6.81
N ALA A 175 6.83 8.75 -6.34
CA ALA A 175 6.16 8.18 -5.17
C ALA A 175 7.23 7.66 -4.21
N ASP A 176 7.36 8.33 -3.07
CA ASP A 176 8.15 7.83 -1.96
C ASP A 176 7.26 7.04 -1.01
N LEU A 177 7.45 5.72 -1.04
CA LEU A 177 6.79 4.72 -0.21
C LEU A 177 7.80 3.99 0.69
N SER A 178 8.98 4.57 0.90
CA SER A 178 9.97 3.99 1.79
C SER A 178 9.47 3.96 3.23
N ARG A 179 9.93 2.99 4.02
CA ARG A 179 9.61 2.86 5.46
C ARG A 179 8.10 2.79 5.76
N CYS A 180 7.32 2.30 4.80
CA CYS A 180 5.87 2.14 4.93
C CYS A 180 5.46 0.75 5.41
N SER A 181 6.44 -0.08 5.81
CA SER A 181 6.29 -1.50 6.20
C SER A 181 5.45 -2.29 5.18
N LEU A 182 5.61 -1.97 3.88
CA LEU A 182 4.88 -2.59 2.80
C LEU A 182 5.42 -3.99 2.55
N ASN A 183 4.53 -4.96 2.39
CA ASN A 183 4.86 -6.29 1.85
C ASN A 183 4.35 -6.48 0.42
N ARG A 184 3.49 -5.57 -0.04
CA ARG A 184 2.93 -5.47 -1.39
C ARG A 184 2.71 -4.00 -1.73
N LEU A 185 2.73 -3.69 -3.01
CA LEU A 185 2.34 -2.42 -3.57
C LEU A 185 0.83 -2.19 -3.41
N PRO A 186 0.40 -0.99 -3.04
CA PRO A 186 -1.02 -0.65 -3.03
C PRO A 186 -1.60 -0.75 -4.44
N LYS A 187 -2.67 -1.53 -4.62
CA LYS A 187 -3.22 -1.82 -5.96
C LYS A 187 -3.61 -0.57 -6.76
N TYR A 188 -4.06 0.49 -6.09
CA TYR A 188 -4.44 1.73 -6.77
C TYR A 188 -3.25 2.57 -7.21
N LEU A 189 -2.03 2.30 -6.71
CA LEU A 189 -0.82 2.95 -7.21
C LEU A 189 -0.60 2.64 -8.70
N PHE A 190 -0.97 1.44 -9.15
CA PHE A 190 -0.87 1.03 -10.56
C PHE A 190 -1.78 1.83 -11.50
N LEU A 191 -2.71 2.63 -10.98
CA LEU A 191 -3.49 3.59 -11.77
C LEU A 191 -2.64 4.78 -12.23
N ASN A 192 -1.56 5.11 -11.51
CA ASN A 192 -0.62 6.14 -11.92
C ASN A 192 0.34 5.60 -12.98
N LYS A 193 -0.09 5.66 -14.25
CA LYS A 193 0.72 5.20 -15.40
C LYS A 193 1.89 6.11 -15.77
N ASN A 194 1.95 7.31 -15.19
CA ASN A 194 3.00 8.28 -15.52
C ASN A 194 4.14 8.29 -14.49
N LEU A 195 4.08 7.43 -13.47
CA LEU A 195 5.09 7.37 -12.43
C LEU A 195 6.48 7.08 -13.04
N ALA A 196 7.44 7.96 -12.76
CA ALA A 196 8.80 7.93 -13.27
C ALA A 196 9.83 7.54 -12.19
N ALA A 197 9.58 7.86 -10.92
CA ALA A 197 10.40 7.39 -9.81
C ALA A 197 9.55 6.75 -8.70
N LEU A 198 9.99 5.61 -8.20
CA LEU A 198 9.33 4.89 -7.11
C LEU A 198 10.39 4.45 -6.10
N ASN A 199 10.25 4.95 -4.87
CA ASN A 199 11.08 4.53 -3.75
C ASN A 199 10.29 3.56 -2.86
N LEU A 200 10.75 2.32 -2.78
CA LEU A 200 10.22 1.26 -1.92
C LEU A 200 11.26 0.81 -0.90
N SER A 201 12.32 1.58 -0.65
CA SER A 201 13.37 1.17 0.27
C SER A 201 12.86 0.98 1.71
N HIS A 202 13.55 0.15 2.49
CA HIS A 202 13.20 -0.13 3.89
C HIS A 202 11.75 -0.61 4.05
N ASN A 203 11.35 -1.57 3.22
CA ASN A 203 10.06 -2.25 3.31
C ASN A 203 10.30 -3.76 3.45
N PHE A 204 9.28 -4.57 3.20
CA PHE A 204 9.34 -6.02 3.28
C PHE A 204 8.70 -6.66 2.05
N MET A 205 9.01 -6.11 0.87
CA MET A 205 8.36 -6.48 -0.39
C MET A 205 8.44 -7.98 -0.66
N LEU A 206 7.30 -8.59 -0.96
CA LEU A 206 7.19 -10.00 -1.30
C LEU A 206 7.30 -10.24 -2.80
N GLU A 207 7.94 -11.36 -3.14
CA GLU A 207 8.08 -11.89 -4.49
C GLU A 207 7.25 -13.17 -4.67
N LEU A 208 6.55 -13.27 -5.79
CA LEU A 208 5.90 -14.51 -6.22
C LEU A 208 6.96 -15.42 -6.80
N VAL A 209 7.14 -16.58 -6.17
CA VAL A 209 7.91 -17.70 -6.71
C VAL A 209 6.93 -18.63 -7.43
N GLU A 210 7.30 -19.10 -8.62
CA GLU A 210 6.42 -19.84 -9.57
C GLU A 210 5.76 -21.10 -8.97
N ASP A 211 6.33 -21.67 -7.90
CA ASP A 211 5.81 -22.87 -7.22
C ASP A 211 4.71 -22.57 -6.17
N SER A 212 4.19 -21.34 -6.15
CA SER A 212 3.12 -20.94 -5.25
C SER A 212 1.76 -21.43 -5.77
N SER A 213 1.40 -22.67 -5.42
CA SER A 213 0.12 -23.38 -5.69
C SER A 213 -1.16 -22.70 -5.17
N VAL A 214 -1.12 -21.39 -4.91
CA VAL A 214 -2.21 -20.62 -4.33
C VAL A 214 -3.20 -20.25 -5.43
N ALA A 215 -4.44 -20.72 -5.30
CA ALA A 215 -5.55 -20.45 -6.23
C ALA A 215 -5.91 -18.96 -6.40
N TYR A 216 -5.31 -18.06 -5.61
CA TYR A 216 -5.52 -16.62 -5.68
C TYR A 216 -4.21 -15.86 -5.41
N GLN A 217 -3.71 -15.17 -6.44
CA GLN A 217 -2.59 -14.24 -6.32
C GLN A 217 -3.14 -12.80 -6.37
N PRO A 218 -3.29 -12.12 -5.22
CA PRO A 218 -3.74 -10.73 -5.19
C PRO A 218 -2.73 -9.81 -5.89
N GLU A 219 -3.17 -8.68 -6.45
CA GLU A 219 -2.25 -7.69 -7.04
C GLU A 219 -1.33 -7.06 -6.00
N GLY A 220 -0.18 -6.57 -6.46
CA GLY A 220 0.75 -5.77 -5.64
C GLY A 220 2.06 -6.47 -5.30
N TRP A 221 2.32 -7.66 -5.82
CA TRP A 221 3.64 -8.28 -5.64
C TRP A 221 4.71 -7.49 -6.35
N ILE A 222 5.98 -7.71 -5.99
CA ILE A 222 7.06 -7.09 -6.75
C ILE A 222 7.01 -7.49 -8.23
N ASN A 223 6.51 -8.70 -8.52
CA ASN A 223 6.30 -9.19 -9.87
C ASN A 223 5.33 -8.32 -10.69
N ASP A 224 4.48 -7.49 -10.07
CA ASP A 224 3.59 -6.56 -10.77
C ASP A 224 4.25 -5.22 -11.13
N ILE A 225 5.52 -5.01 -10.76
CA ILE A 225 6.21 -3.72 -10.96
C ILE A 225 6.32 -3.33 -12.44
N TYR A 226 6.34 -4.31 -13.36
CA TYR A 226 6.36 -4.06 -14.80
C TYR A 226 5.14 -3.27 -15.30
N ARG A 227 4.05 -3.19 -14.52
CA ARG A 227 2.85 -2.41 -14.85
C ARG A 227 3.10 -0.89 -14.88
N PHE A 228 4.24 -0.42 -14.37
CA PHE A 228 4.70 0.98 -14.47
C PHE A 228 5.57 1.15 -15.72
N SER A 229 4.93 1.32 -16.88
CA SER A 229 5.60 1.38 -18.19
C SER A 229 6.50 2.60 -18.42
N ASN A 230 6.44 3.61 -17.55
CA ASN A 230 7.21 4.85 -17.65
C ASN A 230 8.23 5.00 -16.52
N LEU A 231 8.41 3.98 -15.68
CA LEU A 231 9.29 4.04 -14.53
C LEU A 231 10.75 4.09 -14.98
N LYS A 232 11.50 5.07 -14.48
CA LYS A 232 12.91 5.30 -14.77
C LYS A 232 13.80 4.98 -13.57
N ILE A 233 13.33 5.30 -12.37
CA ILE A 233 14.07 5.12 -11.13
C ILE A 233 13.26 4.22 -10.20
N LEU A 234 13.88 3.14 -9.73
CA LEU A 234 13.29 2.22 -8.76
C LEU A 234 14.30 1.91 -7.66
N SER A 235 13.95 2.24 -6.41
CA SER A 235 14.70 1.78 -5.25
C SER A 235 13.93 0.70 -4.50
N LEU A 236 14.59 -0.44 -4.33
CA LEU A 236 14.15 -1.63 -3.59
C LEU A 236 15.17 -1.99 -2.50
N SER A 237 16.02 -1.05 -2.11
CA SER A 237 17.05 -1.33 -1.11
C SER A 237 16.44 -1.70 0.24
N ASP A 238 17.12 -2.57 0.97
CA ASP A 238 16.70 -3.02 2.31
C ASP A 238 15.25 -3.55 2.34
N ASN A 239 14.98 -4.56 1.50
CA ASN A 239 13.68 -5.25 1.42
C ASN A 239 13.76 -6.74 1.77
N ASN A 240 14.94 -7.24 2.19
CA ASN A 240 15.19 -8.66 2.45
C ASN A 240 14.94 -9.60 1.25
N LEU A 241 14.97 -9.10 0.02
CA LEU A 241 14.76 -9.91 -1.19
C LEU A 241 15.85 -10.97 -1.30
N VAL A 242 15.44 -12.23 -1.49
CA VAL A 242 16.37 -13.38 -1.62
C VAL A 242 16.65 -13.69 -3.09
N HIS A 243 15.67 -13.49 -3.97
CA HIS A 243 15.83 -13.64 -5.41
C HIS A 243 15.77 -12.26 -6.08
N PHE A 244 16.36 -12.20 -7.27
CA PHE A 244 16.26 -11.00 -8.09
C PHE A 244 14.86 -10.95 -8.72
N PRO A 245 14.12 -9.84 -8.59
CA PRO A 245 12.79 -9.71 -9.18
C PRO A 245 12.88 -9.55 -10.70
N VAL A 246 12.89 -10.67 -11.44
CA VAL A 246 13.09 -10.71 -12.91
C VAL A 246 12.10 -9.80 -13.65
N SER A 247 10.90 -9.60 -13.11
CA SER A 247 9.89 -8.68 -13.65
C SER A 247 10.39 -7.24 -13.83
N VAL A 248 11.38 -6.78 -13.05
CA VAL A 248 11.99 -5.46 -13.18
C VAL A 248 12.68 -5.31 -14.54
N CYS A 249 13.25 -6.39 -15.08
CA CYS A 249 13.89 -6.42 -16.40
C CYS A 249 12.91 -6.17 -17.57
N ASN A 250 11.60 -6.23 -17.32
CA ASN A 250 10.57 -5.92 -18.33
C ASN A 250 10.24 -4.42 -18.40
N ILE A 251 10.78 -3.59 -17.51
CA ILE A 251 10.58 -2.14 -17.51
C ILE A 251 11.63 -1.51 -18.44
N VAL A 252 11.30 -1.42 -19.72
CA VAL A 252 12.22 -0.91 -20.77
C VAL A 252 12.68 0.54 -20.59
N THR A 253 11.99 1.30 -19.74
CA THR A 253 12.29 2.71 -19.43
C THR A 253 13.20 2.87 -18.22
N LEU A 254 13.47 1.80 -17.48
CA LEU A 254 14.23 1.86 -16.24
C LEU A 254 15.71 2.15 -16.54
N SER A 255 16.24 3.19 -15.91
CA SER A 255 17.63 3.63 -16.03
C SER A 255 18.39 3.54 -14.71
N GLU A 256 17.67 3.51 -13.58
CA GLU A 256 18.26 3.41 -12.24
C GLU A 256 17.51 2.36 -11.42
N LEU A 257 18.24 1.35 -10.95
CA LEU A 257 17.74 0.29 -10.10
C LEU A 257 18.65 0.12 -8.89
N ASP A 258 18.13 0.38 -7.70
CA ASP A 258 18.82 0.14 -6.43
C ASP A 258 18.25 -1.10 -5.74
N LEU A 259 19.08 -2.14 -5.62
CA LEU A 259 18.79 -3.39 -4.92
C LEU A 259 19.73 -3.62 -3.73
N SER A 260 20.45 -2.59 -3.28
CA SER A 260 21.41 -2.69 -2.18
C SER A 260 20.75 -3.18 -0.87
N CYS A 261 21.56 -3.73 0.04
CA CYS A 261 21.07 -4.23 1.34
C CYS A 261 19.95 -5.30 1.24
N ASN A 262 19.90 -6.05 0.14
CA ASN A 262 19.08 -7.26 0.02
C ASN A 262 19.93 -8.53 0.21
N LYS A 263 19.30 -9.71 0.08
CA LYS A 263 19.92 -11.03 0.23
C LYS A 263 20.03 -11.77 -1.11
N ILE A 264 20.01 -11.02 -2.21
CA ILE A 264 20.07 -11.54 -3.58
C ILE A 264 21.44 -12.17 -3.83
N ARG A 265 21.46 -13.45 -4.20
CA ARG A 265 22.70 -14.21 -4.46
C ARG A 265 22.96 -14.43 -5.94
N VAL A 266 21.92 -14.37 -6.77
CA VAL A 266 21.99 -14.69 -8.20
C VAL A 266 21.38 -13.55 -8.99
N ILE A 267 22.12 -13.06 -9.99
CA ILE A 267 21.63 -12.09 -10.96
C ILE A 267 21.18 -12.87 -12.21
N PRO A 268 19.94 -12.69 -12.70
CA PRO A 268 19.42 -13.44 -13.85
C PRO A 268 20.04 -12.94 -15.14
N GLN A 269 20.09 -13.80 -16.17
CA GLN A 269 20.54 -13.40 -17.51
C GLN A 269 19.69 -12.29 -18.11
N ASP A 270 18.41 -12.21 -17.75
CA ASP A 270 17.50 -11.14 -18.16
C ASP A 270 17.94 -9.73 -17.74
N ILE A 271 18.91 -9.60 -16.83
CA ILE A 271 19.49 -8.29 -16.47
C ILE A 271 19.98 -7.51 -17.70
N GLN A 272 20.39 -8.22 -18.76
CA GLN A 272 20.83 -7.64 -20.04
C GLN A 272 19.73 -6.83 -20.77
N LYS A 273 18.46 -6.95 -20.36
CA LYS A 273 17.34 -6.19 -20.92
C LYS A 273 17.25 -4.77 -20.35
N LEU A 274 17.86 -4.52 -19.19
CA LEU A 274 17.96 -3.17 -18.63
C LEU A 274 18.97 -2.36 -19.46
N LYS A 275 18.67 -1.10 -19.70
CA LYS A 275 19.46 -0.21 -20.57
C LYS A 275 20.37 0.72 -19.78
#